data_AF-A0A8B8GDG5-F1
#
_entry.id   AF-A0A8B8GDG5-F1
#
_cell.length_a   1.000
_cell.length_b   1.000
_cell.length_c   1.000
_cell.angle_alpha   90.00
_cell.angle_beta   90.00
_cell.angle_gamma   90.00
#
_symmetry.space_group_name_H-M   'P 1'
#
loop_
_entity.id
_entity.type
_entity.pdbx_description
1 polymer ?
#
loop_
_entity_poly.entity_id
_entity_poly.type
_entity_poly.pdbx_seq_one_letter_code
_entity_poly.pdbx_strand_id
1 'polypeptide(L)' 'MSEVQILKLQNNRIAKLDNGSFVMYPKIKELLLSDNMVQTIKPGSLSVLDKLEFVDLLGNALHEVLAGCPSRWLT' A
#
# COMPACT_ATOMS: atom_id res chain seq x y z
N MET A 1 -18.92 -0.61 -4.03
CA MET A 1 -17.58 -0.13 -3.64
C MET A 1 -17.54 0.05 -2.14
N SER A 2 -16.40 -0.21 -1.50
CA SER A 2 -16.28 -0.11 -0.05
C SER A 2 -16.07 1.34 0.41
N GLU A 3 -16.61 1.67 1.59
CA GLU A 3 -16.46 2.98 2.26
C GLU A 3 -15.30 3.00 3.28
N VAL A 4 -14.47 1.95 3.29
CA VAL A 4 -13.34 1.83 4.22
C VAL A 4 -12.33 2.96 3.99
N GLN A 5 -12.01 3.67 5.08
CA GLN A 5 -10.99 4.73 5.10
C GLN A 5 -9.68 4.26 5.73
N ILE A 6 -9.73 3.31 6.67
CA ILE A 6 -8.56 2.78 7.35
C ILE A 6 -8.54 1.27 7.12
N LEU A 7 -7.51 0.77 6.44
CA LEU A 7 -7.32 -0.64 6.19
C LEU A 7 -6.11 -1.15 6.98
N LYS A 8 -6.40 -2.01 7.97
CA LYS A 8 -5.41 -2.59 8.87
C LYS A 8 -5.09 -4.02 8.44
N LEU A 9 -3.86 -4.23 7.97
CA LEU A 9 -3.36 -5.51 7.47
C LEU A 9 -2.04 -5.91 8.14
N GLN A 10 -1.68 -5.29 9.26
CA GLN A 10 -0.43 -5.57 9.96
C GLN A 10 -0.36 -7.03 10.44
N ASN A 11 0.86 -7.54 10.61
CA ASN A 11 1.13 -8.89 11.14
C ASN A 11 0.50 -10.01 10.29
N ASN A 12 0.57 -9.87 8.97
CA ASN A 12 0.12 -10.88 8.03
C ASN A 12 1.29 -11.41 7.20
N ARG A 13 0.98 -12.24 6.18
CA ARG A 13 1.96 -12.84 5.27
C ARG A 13 1.83 -12.30 3.85
N ILE A 14 1.47 -11.03 3.72
CA ILE A 14 1.29 -10.38 2.42
C ILE A 14 2.67 -10.23 1.78
N ALA A 15 2.88 -10.86 0.63
CA ALA A 15 4.17 -10.85 -0.06
C ALA A 15 4.22 -9.89 -1.25
N LYS A 16 3.07 -9.59 -1.86
CA LYS A 16 2.97 -8.84 -3.10
C LYS A 16 1.72 -7.96 -3.11
N LEU A 17 1.88 -6.75 -3.66
CA LEU A 17 0.79 -5.84 -3.97
C LEU A 17 0.81 -5.54 -5.48
N ASP A 18 -0.36 -5.61 -6.10
CA ASP A 18 -0.57 -5.38 -7.52
C ASP A 18 -1.68 -4.36 -7.79
N ASN A 19 -1.90 -4.04 -9.07
CA ASN A 19 -2.87 -3.02 -9.49
C ASN A 19 -4.33 -3.40 -9.20
N GLY A 20 -4.61 -4.65 -8.84
CA GLY A 20 -5.93 -5.13 -8.43
C GLY A 20 -6.17 -5.09 -6.92
N SER A 21 -5.09 -5.01 -6.13
CA SER A 21 -5.12 -5.26 -4.68
C SER A 21 -6.07 -4.31 -3.92
N PHE A 22 -6.24 -3.08 -4.39
CA PHE A 22 -7.03 -2.05 -3.70
C PHE A 22 -8.19 -1.45 -4.51
N VAL A 23 -8.53 -2.02 -5.67
CA VAL A 23 -9.56 -1.47 -6.58
C VAL A 23 -10.94 -1.37 -5.91
N MET A 24 -11.26 -2.27 -4.98
CA MET A 24 -12.54 -2.28 -4.26
C MET A 24 -12.62 -1.25 -3.13
N TYR A 25 -11.50 -0.59 -2.80
CA TYR A 25 -11.34 0.30 -1.66
C TYR A 25 -10.77 1.68 -2.04
N PRO A 26 -11.39 2.42 -3.00
CA PRO A 26 -10.86 3.69 -3.50
C PRO A 26 -10.87 4.83 -2.47
N LYS A 27 -11.49 4.63 -1.30
CA LYS A 27 -11.63 5.64 -0.24
C LYS A 27 -10.62 5.50 0.90
N ILE A 28 -9.67 4.56 0.80
CA ILE A 28 -8.62 4.38 1.81
C ILE A 28 -7.79 5.66 1.93
N LYS A 29 -7.59 6.08 3.17
CA LYS A 29 -6.70 7.16 3.61
C LYS A 29 -5.49 6.63 4.36
N GLU A 30 -5.68 5.56 5.14
CA GLU A 30 -4.61 4.93 5.92
C GLU A 30 -4.53 3.45 5.57
N LEU A 31 -3.35 3.02 5.14
CA LEU A 31 -3.06 1.62 4.81
C LEU A 31 -1.91 1.13 5.69
N LEU A 32 -2.23 0.24 6.64
CA LEU A 32 -1.25 -0.29 7.58
C LEU A 32 -0.86 -1.70 7.17
N LEU A 33 0.38 -1.85 6.68
CA LEU A 33 0.95 -3.10 6.18
C LEU A 33 2.19 -3.53 6.96
N SER A 34 2.40 -2.99 8.17
CA SER A 34 3.58 -3.32 8.96
C SER A 34 3.68 -4.83 9.24
N ASP A 35 4.91 -5.32 9.41
CA ASP A 35 5.18 -6.70 9.80
C ASP A 35 4.54 -7.71 8.84
N ASN A 36 4.76 -7.49 7.54
CA ASN A 36 4.39 -8.38 6.45
C ASN A 36 5.65 -8.82 5.69
N MET A 37 5.48 -9.45 4.53
CA MET A 37 6.57 -9.97 3.70
C MET A 37 6.64 -9.26 2.35
N VAL A 38 6.15 -8.02 2.25
CA VAL A 38 6.07 -7.30 0.97
C VAL A 38 7.48 -7.04 0.47
N GLN A 39 7.81 -7.65 -0.67
CA GLN A 39 9.13 -7.50 -1.30
C GLN A 39 9.12 -6.42 -2.38
N THR A 40 8.00 -6.28 -3.06
CA THR A 40 7.85 -5.39 -4.21
C THR A 40 6.43 -4.83 -4.24
N ILE A 41 6.32 -3.54 -4.51
CA ILE A 41 5.06 -2.87 -4.82
C ILE A 41 5.14 -2.49 -6.30
N LYS A 42 4.26 -3.05 -7.14
CA LYS A 42 4.30 -2.73 -8.58
C LYS A 42 3.97 -1.24 -8.78
N PRO A 43 4.60 -0.57 -9.75
CA PRO A 43 4.19 0.76 -10.17
C PRO A 43 2.70 0.77 -10.52
N GLY A 44 1.95 1.75 -10.01
CA GLY A 44 0.51 1.83 -10.21
C GLY A 44 -0.35 1.09 -9.18
N SER A 45 0.22 0.22 -8.33
CA SER A 45 -0.58 -0.60 -7.40
C SER A 45 -1.32 0.20 -6.33
N LEU A 46 -0.77 1.36 -5.97
CA LEU A 46 -1.39 2.28 -5.03
C LEU A 46 -2.00 3.51 -5.72
N SER A 47 -1.92 3.61 -7.06
CA SER A 47 -2.44 4.76 -7.82
C SER A 47 -3.97 4.85 -7.82
N VAL A 48 -4.67 3.76 -7.50
CA VAL A 48 -6.13 3.78 -7.30
C VAL A 48 -6.54 4.41 -5.95
N LEU A 49 -5.59 4.61 -5.04
CA LEU A 49 -5.81 5.17 -3.72
C LEU A 49 -5.55 6.68 -3.73
N ASP A 50 -6.36 7.43 -4.48
CA ASP A 50 -6.20 8.89 -4.65
C ASP A 50 -6.24 9.66 -3.32
N LYS A 51 -6.96 9.11 -2.35
CA LYS A 51 -7.14 9.67 -1.00
C LYS A 51 -6.12 9.16 0.02
N LEU A 52 -5.14 8.36 -0.40
CA LEU A 52 -4.12 7.84 0.52
C LEU A 52 -3.29 8.99 1.08
N GLU A 53 -3.33 9.09 2.40
CA GLU A 53 -2.64 10.08 3.22
C GLU A 53 -1.48 9.41 3.98
N PHE A 54 -1.64 8.16 4.41
CA PHE A 54 -0.64 7.43 5.19
C PHE A 54 -0.51 5.97 4.73
N VAL A 55 0.74 5.49 4.63
CA VAL A 55 1.05 4.07 4.41
C VAL A 55 2.15 3.64 5.37
N ASP A 56 1.92 2.55 6.09
CA ASP A 56 2.92 1.94 6.95
C ASP A 56 3.43 0.64 6.32
N LEU A 57 4.72 0.60 5.98
CA LEU A 57 5.40 -0.55 5.38
C LEU A 57 6.54 -1.06 6.28
N LEU A 58 6.62 -0.62 7.53
CA LEU A 58 7.68 -1.04 8.45
C LEU A 58 7.69 -2.57 8.63
N GLY A 59 8.88 -3.16 8.83
CA GLY A 59 9.00 -4.60 9.02
C GLY A 59 8.68 -5.46 7.78
N ASN A 60 8.67 -4.87 6.57
CA ASN A 60 8.60 -5.62 5.30
C ASN A 60 9.98 -5.86 4.69
N ALA A 61 10.04 -6.70 3.64
CA ALA A 61 11.26 -7.11 2.96
C ALA A 61 11.51 -6.32 1.66
N LEU A 62 11.21 -5.02 1.66
CA LEU A 62 11.30 -4.16 0.48
C LEU A 62 12.76 -4.03 0.03
N HIS A 63 13.07 -4.58 -1.16
CA HIS A 63 14.42 -4.54 -1.74
C HIS A 63 14.54 -3.49 -2.85
N GLU A 64 13.43 -3.06 -3.43
CA GLU A 64 13.39 -2.12 -4.55
C GLU A 64 12.38 -1.02 -4.25
N VAL A 65 12.89 0.16 -3.90
CA VAL A 65 12.06 1.33 -3.59
C VAL A 65 11.70 2.04 -4.90
N LEU A 66 10.50 1.75 -5.38
CA LEU A 66 9.59 2.70 -6.01
C LEU A 66 10.17 3.58 -7.14
N ALA A 67 10.48 2.98 -8.30
CA ALA A 67 10.68 3.75 -9.54
C ALA A 67 9.38 4.43 -10.07
N GLY A 68 8.27 4.40 -9.31
CA GLY A 68 6.98 4.92 -9.74
C GLY A 68 6.01 5.31 -8.62
N CYS A 69 6.48 5.55 -7.39
CA CYS A 69 5.62 6.21 -6.42
C CYS A 69 5.60 7.72 -6.68
N PRO A 70 4.43 8.38 -6.54
CA PRO A 70 4.37 9.84 -6.57
C PRO A 70 5.31 10.40 -5.50
N SER A 71 6.07 11.43 -5.84
CA SER A 71 7.05 12.08 -4.94
C SER A 71 6.45 12.52 -3.59
N ARG A 72 5.12 12.63 -3.51
CA ARG A 72 4.33 12.96 -2.31
C ARG A 72 4.48 11.94 -1.17
N TRP A 73 4.99 10.74 -1.42
CA TRP A 73 5.15 9.70 -0.40
C TRP A 73 6.59 9.53 0.11
N LEU A 74 7.50 10.42 -0.29
CA LEU A 74 8.93 10.39 0.09
C LEU A 74 9.33 11.47 1.12
N THR A 75 8.36 12.14 1.74
CA THR A 75 8.55 13.11 2.86
C THR A 75 7.89 12.59 4.12
#